data_AF-A0A3D5SXL8-F1
#
_entry.id   AF-A0A3D5SXL8-F1
#
_cell.length_a   1.000
_cell.length_b   1.000
_cell.length_c   1.000
_cell.angle_alpha   90.00
_cell.angle_beta   90.00
_cell.angle_gamma   90.00
#
_symmetry.space_group_name_H-M   'P 1'
#
loop_
_entity.id
_entity.type
_entity.pdbx_description
1 polymer ?
#
loop_
_entity_poly.entity_id
_entity_poly.type
_entity_poly.pdbx_seq_one_letter_code
_entity_poly.pdbx_strand_id
1 'polypeptide(L)' 'SMSSNYNTRPRPAEVLVEGGAVRLVRRRETLADLLGPEQAPDETGISEP' A
#
# COMPACT_ATOMS: atom_id res chain seq x y z
N SER A 1 6.12 6.72 -13.80
CA SER A 1 5.62 6.15 -12.53
C SER A 1 5.86 7.17 -11.42
N MET A 2 4.79 7.72 -10.82
CA MET A 2 4.85 8.65 -9.66
C MET A 2 3.65 8.47 -8.71
N SER A 3 2.98 7.31 -8.75
CA SER A 3 1.85 7.04 -7.86
C SER A 3 2.35 6.92 -6.41
N SER A 4 1.70 7.63 -5.50
CA SER A 4 2.00 7.65 -4.07
C SER A 4 0.75 7.30 -3.26
N ASN A 5 0.96 6.91 -2.01
CA ASN A 5 -0.09 6.63 -1.03
C ASN A 5 -0.53 7.87 -0.23
N TYR A 6 -0.18 9.08 -0.72
CA TYR A 6 -0.59 10.34 -0.11
C TYR A 6 -2.11 10.39 0.14
N ASN A 7 -2.50 10.99 1.28
CA ASN A 7 -3.85 10.94 1.84
C ASN A 7 -4.34 9.53 2.17
N THR A 8 -3.44 8.62 2.55
CA THR A 8 -3.78 7.25 2.97
C THR A 8 -4.58 6.52 1.89
N ARG A 9 -4.30 6.83 0.62
CA ARG A 9 -5.05 6.32 -0.52
C ARG A 9 -4.34 5.09 -1.09
N PRO A 10 -4.96 3.89 -1.10
CA PRO A 10 -4.35 2.71 -1.69
C PRO A 10 -4.15 2.89 -3.19
N ARG A 11 -3.00 2.44 -3.71
CA ARG A 11 -2.75 2.49 -5.15
C ARG A 11 -3.77 1.62 -5.91
N PRO A 12 -4.25 2.08 -7.08
CA PRO A 12 -5.29 1.38 -7.84
C PRO A 12 -4.78 0.07 -8.46
N ALA A 13 -5.72 -0.76 -8.90
CA ALA A 13 -5.41 -1.88 -9.78
C ALA A 13 -5.01 -1.36 -11.17
N GLU A 14 -4.09 -2.06 -11.83
CA GLU A 14 -3.70 -1.83 -13.21
C GLU A 14 -3.95 -3.09 -14.02
N VAL A 15 -4.49 -2.92 -15.23
CA VAL A 15 -4.82 -4.02 -16.15
C VAL A 15 -4.09 -3.86 -17.47
N LEU A 16 -3.72 -4.97 -18.09
CA LEU A 16 -3.26 -5.01 -19.47
C LEU A 16 -4.38 -5.52 -20.35
N VAL A 17 -4.61 -4.82 -21.47
CA VAL A 17 -5.49 -5.25 -22.54
C VAL A 17 -4.61 -5.70 -23.71
N GLU A 18 -4.75 -6.95 -24.13
CA GLU A 18 -3.93 -7.55 -25.19
C GLU A 18 -4.74 -8.62 -25.92
N GLY A 19 -4.76 -8.58 -27.26
CA GLY A 19 -5.43 -9.60 -28.08
C GLY A 19 -6.93 -9.79 -27.78
N GLY A 20 -7.62 -8.75 -27.30
CA GLY A 20 -9.03 -8.83 -26.91
C GLY A 20 -9.28 -9.41 -25.50
N ALA A 21 -8.23 -9.80 -24.78
CA ALA A 21 -8.30 -10.24 -23.40
C ALA A 21 -7.84 -9.13 -22.44
N VAL A 22 -8.32 -9.19 -21.19
CA VAL A 22 -7.93 -8.29 -20.10
C VAL A 22 -7.31 -9.11 -18.99
N ARG A 23 -6.12 -8.72 -18.51
CA ARG A 23 -5.46 -9.33 -17.35
C ARG A 23 -5.04 -8.31 -16.31
N LEU A 24 -5.21 -8.65 -15.04
CA LEU A 24 -4.71 -7.83 -13.93
C LEU A 24 -3.18 -7.92 -13.90
N VAL A 25 -2.50 -6.79 -14.03
CA VAL A 25 -1.02 -6.72 -13.96
C VAL A 25 -0.51 -6.14 -12.65
N ARG A 26 -1.33 -5.35 -11.95
CA ARG A 26 -1.07 -4.91 -10.58
C ARG A 26 -2.35 -4.94 -9.76
N ARG A 27 -2.37 -5.64 -8.63
CA ARG A 27 -3.52 -5.60 -7.72
C ARG A 27 -3.64 -4.24 -7.04
N ARG A 28 -4.87 -3.86 -6.71
CA ARG A 28 -5.14 -2.74 -5.81
C ARG A 28 -4.54 -3.05 -4.43
N GLU A 29 -3.93 -2.05 -3.81
CA GLU A 29 -3.50 -2.17 -2.41
C GLU A 29 -4.69 -2.18 -1.46
N THR A 30 -4.50 -2.87 -0.33
CA THR A 30 -5.40 -2.86 0.82
C THR A 30 -4.88 -1.88 1.87
N LEU A 31 -5.68 -1.61 2.90
CA LEU A 31 -5.22 -0.82 4.05
C LEU A 31 -4.10 -1.54 4.83
N ALA A 32 -4.13 -2.88 4.90
CA ALA A 32 -3.08 -3.65 5.52
C ALA A 32 -1.75 -3.53 4.77
N ASP A 33 -1.77 -3.43 3.44
CA ASP A 33 -0.56 -3.17 2.65
C ASP A 33 0.03 -1.78 2.90
N LEU A 34 -0.83 -0.81 3.26
CA LEU A 34 -0.42 0.55 3.58
C LEU A 34 0.24 0.64 4.96
N LEU A 35 -0.32 -0.05 5.95
CA LEU A 35 0.14 -0.01 7.35
C LEU A 35 1.21 -1.07 7.66
N GLY A 36 1.29 -2.13 6.86
CA GLY A 36 2.23 -3.24 7.09
C GLY A 36 3.71 -2.85 7.20
N PRO A 37 4.20 -1.80 6.53
CA PRO A 37 5.56 -1.30 6.71
C PRO A 37 5.80 -0.51 8.01
N GLU A 38 4.74 -0.10 8.72
CA GLU A 38 4.85 0.65 9.97
C GLU A 38 5.16 -0.29 11.15
N GLN A 39 5.92 0.21 12.12
CA GLN A 39 6.16 -0.47 13.39
C GLN A 39 5.77 0.47 14.53
N ALA A 40 4.90 -0.01 15.41
CA ALA A 40 4.65 0.68 16.66
C ALA A 40 5.93 0.61 17.51
N PRO A 41 6.27 1.68 18.26
CA PRO A 41 7.38 1.64 19.20
C PRO A 41 7.11 0.60 20.30
N ASP A 42 8.18 -0.08 20.75
CA ASP A 42 8.12 -0.94 21.92
C ASP A 42 7.82 -0.10 23.17
N GLU A 43 6.86 -0.52 23.99
CA GLU A 43 6.44 0.21 25.21
C GLU A 43 7.53 0.32 26.29
N THR A 44 8.70 -0.29 26.08
CA THR A 44 9.82 -0.35 27.05
C THR A 44 10.71 0.90 27.08
N GLY A 45 10.40 1.94 26.30
CA GLY A 45 11.30 3.09 26.08
C GLY A 45 10.92 4.41 26.74
N ILE A 46 9.77 4.52 27.41
CA ILE A 46 9.37 5.77 28.09
C ILE A 46 9.69 5.64 29.58
N SER A 47 10.96 5.84 29.95
CA SER A 47 11.26 6.36 31.29
C SER A 47 10.89 7.85 31.25
N GLU A 48 9.74 8.20 31.79
CA GLU A 48 9.37 9.61 32.02
C GLU A 48 10.45 10.32 32.86
N PRO A 49 10.77 11.59 32.59
CA PRO A 49 11.19 12.53 33.63
C PRO A 49 9.97 13.10 34.38
#